data_AF-A0A226HJX6-F1
#
_entry.id   AF-A0A226HJX6-F1
#
_cell.length_a   1.000
_cell.length_b   1.000
_cell.length_c   1.000
_cell.angle_alpha   90.00
_cell.angle_beta   90.00
_cell.angle_gamma   90.00
#
_symmetry.space_group_name_H-M   'P 1'
#
loop_
_entity.id
_entity.type
_entity.pdbx_description
1 polymer ?
#
loop_
_entity_poly.entity_id
_entity_poly.type
_entity_poly.pdbx_seq_one_letter_code
_entity_poly.pdbx_strand_id
1 'polypeptide(L)'
;MINISERILNKKVTGIYNNFFEQTLMISFEDDCILKFSGCAIVFDLGMIGHIISFVSDSGTLGMALELKRIKLDPEEYNYLLISRDIKDYENKNEIVISYKKMEFKNNN
;
A
#
# COMPACT_ATOMS: atom_id res chain seq x y z
N MET A 1 -19.08 0.72 -5.15
CA MET A 1 -17.80 0.33 -4.54
C MET A 1 -16.87 1.54 -4.68
N ILE A 2 -16.35 2.08 -3.58
CA ILE A 2 -15.50 3.28 -3.66
C ILE A 2 -14.16 2.86 -4.27
N ASN A 3 -13.78 3.49 -5.39
CA ASN A 3 -12.50 3.25 -6.02
C ASN A 3 -11.39 3.94 -5.19
N ILE A 4 -10.69 3.18 -4.36
CA ILE A 4 -9.63 3.74 -3.49
C ILE A 4 -8.53 4.39 -4.33
N SER A 5 -8.25 3.83 -5.50
CA SER A 5 -7.23 4.33 -6.44
C SER A 5 -7.54 5.77 -6.84
N GLU A 6 -8.79 6.07 -7.20
CA GLU A 6 -9.22 7.43 -7.53
C GLU A 6 -9.08 8.43 -6.37
N ARG A 7 -9.20 7.96 -5.12
CA ARG A 7 -9.12 8.83 -3.94
C ARG A 7 -7.70 9.21 -3.53
N ILE A 8 -6.74 8.34 -3.81
CA ILE A 8 -5.34 8.54 -3.40
C ILE A 8 -4.44 8.94 -4.58
N LEU A 9 -4.90 8.78 -5.82
CA LEU A 9 -4.21 9.29 -7.00
C LEU A 9 -4.01 10.81 -6.89
N ASN A 10 -2.84 11.26 -7.34
CA ASN A 10 -2.36 12.65 -7.27
C ASN A 10 -2.21 13.22 -5.84
N LYS A 11 -2.43 12.42 -4.79
CA LYS A 11 -2.14 12.85 -3.43
C LYS A 11 -0.67 12.67 -3.09
N LYS A 12 -0.11 13.63 -2.37
CA LYS A 12 1.21 13.51 -1.76
C LYS A 12 1.15 12.64 -0.49
N VAL A 13 2.06 11.68 -0.37
CA VAL A 13 2.25 10.89 0.86
C VAL A 13 3.00 11.75 1.88
N THR A 14 2.43 11.92 3.07
CA THR A 14 2.99 12.76 4.15
C THR A 14 3.57 11.93 5.29
N GLY A 15 3.14 10.69 5.45
CA GLY A 15 3.67 9.78 6.48
C GLY A 15 3.29 8.34 6.24
N ILE A 16 4.15 7.44 6.70
CA ILE A 16 3.92 6.00 6.71
C ILE A 16 4.27 5.49 8.10
N TYR A 17 3.33 4.81 8.75
CA TYR A 17 3.52 4.19 10.05
C TYR A 17 3.22 2.69 9.95
N ASN A 18 4.26 1.87 10.13
CA ASN A 18 4.16 0.42 10.06
C ASN A 18 4.36 -0.17 11.47
N ASN A 19 3.33 -0.84 11.99
CA ASN A 19 3.40 -1.59 13.23
C ASN A 19 3.40 -3.09 12.93
N PHE A 20 4.60 -3.68 12.94
CA PHE A 20 4.80 -5.10 12.63
C PHE A 20 4.16 -6.04 13.65
N PHE A 21 4.08 -5.65 14.93
CA PHE A 21 3.51 -6.49 15.98
C PHE A 21 1.98 -6.59 15.84
N GLU A 22 1.33 -5.47 15.56
CA GLU A 22 -0.12 -5.41 15.34
C GLU A 22 -0.52 -5.76 13.90
N GLN A 23 0.45 -5.97 13.01
CA GLN A 23 0.24 -6.19 11.58
C GLN A 23 -0.62 -5.09 10.95
N THR A 24 -0.32 -3.82 11.29
CA THR A 24 -1.04 -2.66 10.78
C THR A 24 -0.10 -1.71 10.05
N LEU A 25 -0.63 -1.09 9.00
CA LEU A 25 0.05 -0.04 8.25
C LEU A 25 -0.91 1.14 8.13
N MET A 26 -0.42 2.35 8.36
CA MET A 26 -1.15 3.59 8.10
C MET A 26 -0.35 4.43 7.13
N ILE A 27 -1.03 4.93 6.10
CA ILE A 27 -0.48 5.89 5.15
C ILE A 27 -1.30 7.17 5.28
N SER A 28 -0.61 8.25 5.62
CA SER A 28 -1.17 9.60 5.66
C SER A 28 -0.87 10.29 4.34
N PHE A 29 -1.87 10.98 3.80
CA PHE A 29 -1.73 11.82 2.61
C PHE A 29 -1.97 13.27 2.98
N GLU A 30 -1.79 14.17 2.02
CA GLU A 30 -2.31 15.53 2.12
C GLU A 30 -3.85 15.55 2.26
N ASP A 31 -4.35 16.64 2.85
CA ASP A 31 -5.76 16.86 3.23
C ASP A 31 -6.28 15.92 4.34
N ASP A 32 -5.43 15.54 5.30
CA ASP A 32 -5.79 14.71 6.45
C ASP A 32 -6.47 13.37 6.10
N CYS A 33 -6.23 12.89 4.88
CA CYS A 33 -6.67 11.58 4.41
C CYS A 33 -5.76 10.50 4.99
N ILE A 34 -6.34 9.45 5.56
CA ILE A 34 -5.60 8.31 6.11
C ILE A 34 -6.14 7.02 5.51
N LEU A 35 -5.23 6.20 4.99
CA LEU A 35 -5.52 4.83 4.59
C LEU A 35 -4.88 3.88 5.61
N LYS A 36 -5.72 3.10 6.28
CA LYS A 36 -5.30 2.10 7.26
C LYS A 36 -5.47 0.71 6.69
N PHE A 37 -4.44 -0.11 6.84
CA PHE A 37 -4.42 -1.52 6.53
C PHE A 37 -4.29 -2.33 7.80
N SER A 38 -4.91 -3.51 7.83
CA SER A 38 -4.85 -4.43 8.97
C SER A 38 -4.74 -5.88 8.50
N GLY A 39 -4.04 -6.69 9.29
CA GLY A 39 -3.64 -8.04 8.88
C GLY A 39 -2.61 -7.98 7.76
N CYS A 40 -1.66 -7.05 7.84
CA CYS A 40 -0.58 -6.93 6.87
C CYS A 40 0.42 -8.09 7.05
N ALA A 41 0.66 -8.88 6.00
CA ALA A 41 1.67 -9.94 6.03
C ALA A 41 2.99 -9.48 5.42
N ILE A 42 2.91 -8.73 4.32
CA ILE A 42 4.07 -8.19 3.58
C ILE A 42 3.83 -6.71 3.34
N VAL A 43 4.83 -5.90 3.71
CA VAL A 43 4.90 -4.47 3.40
C VAL A 43 6.32 -4.18 2.93
N PHE A 44 6.46 -3.75 1.68
CA PHE A 44 7.70 -3.21 1.14
C PHE A 44 7.52 -1.73 0.86
N ASP A 45 8.29 -0.87 1.52
CA ASP A 45 8.31 0.57 1.27
C ASP A 45 9.68 0.94 0.69
N LEU A 46 9.68 1.44 -0.54
CA LEU A 46 10.85 1.91 -1.28
C LEU A 46 10.95 3.45 -1.26
N GLY A 47 10.43 4.07 -0.19
CA GLY A 47 10.58 5.50 0.09
C GLY A 47 9.50 6.34 -0.56
N MET A 48 8.23 6.08 -0.26
CA MET A 48 7.10 6.86 -0.83
C MET A 48 6.84 8.21 -0.16
N ILE A 49 7.35 8.45 1.05
CA ILE A 49 7.13 9.69 1.79
C ILE A 49 7.64 10.90 0.98
N GLY A 50 6.80 11.93 0.85
CA GLY A 50 7.13 13.15 0.12
C GLY A 50 6.83 13.09 -1.37
N HIS A 51 6.41 11.94 -1.90
CA HIS A 51 6.11 11.76 -3.33
C HIS A 51 4.60 11.81 -3.61
N ILE A 52 4.26 12.25 -4.82
CA ILE A 52 2.90 12.27 -5.34
C ILE A 52 2.63 10.93 -6.01
N ILE A 53 1.48 10.34 -5.69
CA ILE A 53 1.04 9.08 -6.27
C ILE A 53 0.59 9.32 -7.71
N SER A 54 1.21 8.62 -8.66
CA SER A 54 0.75 8.62 -10.06
C SER A 54 0.16 7.28 -10.50
N PHE A 55 0.38 6.23 -9.71
CA PHE A 55 -0.10 4.89 -10.01
C PHE A 55 -0.56 4.15 -8.77
N VAL A 56 -1.66 3.42 -8.93
CA VAL A 56 -2.21 2.50 -7.94
C VAL A 56 -2.65 1.24 -8.66
N SER A 57 -2.30 0.07 -8.13
CA SER A 57 -2.82 -1.21 -8.57
C SER A 57 -3.29 -2.04 -7.38
N ASP A 58 -4.44 -2.68 -7.52
CA ASP A 58 -4.96 -3.69 -6.59
C ASP A 58 -4.48 -5.11 -6.94
N SER A 59 -3.76 -5.26 -8.05
CA SER A 59 -3.16 -6.53 -8.44
C SER A 59 -1.88 -6.80 -7.65
N GLY A 60 -1.83 -7.93 -6.93
CA GLY A 60 -0.59 -8.45 -6.37
C GLY A 60 0.41 -8.85 -7.46
N THR A 61 1.69 -8.95 -7.12
CA THR A 61 2.70 -9.51 -8.02
C THR A 61 2.87 -11.01 -7.76
N LEU A 62 3.32 -11.77 -8.76
CA LEU A 62 3.71 -13.17 -8.57
C LEU A 62 4.74 -13.32 -7.44
N GLY A 63 5.68 -12.37 -7.34
CA GLY A 63 6.68 -12.35 -6.26
C GLY A 63 6.04 -12.31 -4.87
N MET A 64 5.00 -11.50 -4.67
CA MET A 64 4.29 -11.46 -3.38
C MET A 64 3.61 -12.78 -3.04
N ALA A 65 2.94 -13.41 -4.01
CA ALA A 65 2.28 -14.69 -3.79
C ALA A 65 3.29 -15.79 -3.41
N LEU A 66 4.48 -15.77 -4.03
CA LEU A 66 5.57 -16.68 -3.67
C LEU A 66 6.14 -16.39 -2.28
N GLU A 67 6.30 -15.13 -1.91
CA GLU A 67 6.77 -14.72 -0.57
C GLU A 67 5.78 -15.14 0.53
N LEU A 68 4.46 -14.96 0.33
CA LEU A 68 3.44 -15.43 1.26
C LEU A 68 3.50 -16.95 1.45
N LYS A 69 3.60 -17.71 0.35
CA LYS A 69 3.76 -19.17 0.42
C LYS A 69 5.04 -19.58 1.14
N ARG A 70 6.15 -18.86 0.93
CA ARG A 70 7.44 -19.10 1.60
C ARG A 70 7.32 -19.00 3.12
N ILE A 71 6.48 -18.09 3.62
CA ILE A 71 6.19 -17.93 5.06
C ILE A 71 4.96 -18.72 5.52
N LYS A 72 4.50 -19.70 4.71
CA LYS A 72 3.37 -20.61 4.99
C LYS A 72 2.02 -19.92 5.17
N LEU A 73 1.80 -18.80 4.47
CA LEU A 73 0.50 -18.14 4.36
C LEU A 73 -0.11 -18.42 2.99
N ASP A 74 -1.45 -18.47 2.94
CA ASP A 74 -2.19 -18.65 1.69
C ASP A 74 -2.39 -17.29 0.99
N PRO A 75 -1.85 -17.08 -0.23
CA PRO A 75 -2.04 -15.83 -0.98
C PRO A 75 -3.49 -15.47 -1.26
N GLU A 76 -4.41 -16.45 -1.29
CA GLU A 76 -5.84 -16.21 -1.57
C GLU A 76 -6.56 -15.56 -0.37
N GLU A 77 -5.98 -15.60 0.82
CA GLU A 77 -6.53 -14.92 2.01
C GLU A 77 -6.20 -13.42 2.07
N TYR A 78 -5.41 -12.91 1.13
CA TYR A 78 -4.89 -11.54 1.16
C TYR A 78 -5.30 -10.76 -0.09
N ASN A 79 -5.62 -9.49 0.15
CA ASN A 79 -5.71 -8.46 -0.88
C ASN A 79 -4.34 -7.82 -1.07
N TYR A 80 -4.18 -7.10 -2.18
CA TYR A 80 -2.93 -6.45 -2.54
C TYR A 80 -3.16 -4.97 -2.88
N LEU A 81 -2.16 -4.15 -2.61
CA LEU A 81 -2.12 -2.79 -3.10
C LEU A 81 -0.67 -2.42 -3.40
N LEU A 82 -0.44 -1.92 -4.60
CA LEU A 82 0.77 -1.26 -5.02
C LEU A 82 0.45 0.22 -5.23
N ILE A 83 1.21 1.10 -4.59
CA ILE A 83 1.15 2.54 -4.78
C ILE A 83 2.53 2.98 -5.27
N SER A 84 2.59 3.75 -6.35
CA SER A 84 3.86 4.20 -6.91
C SER A 84 3.81 5.65 -7.40
N ARG A 85 4.98 6.30 -7.35
CA ARG A 85 5.24 7.60 -7.97
C ARG A 85 5.37 7.51 -9.50
N ASP A 86 5.90 6.42 -10.05
CA ASP A 86 6.10 6.24 -11.49
C ASP A 86 6.15 4.75 -11.87
N ILE A 87 5.62 4.43 -13.05
CA ILE A 87 5.60 3.08 -13.63
C ILE A 87 6.82 2.87 -14.55
N LYS A 88 7.39 3.94 -15.09
CA LYS A 88 8.36 3.90 -16.20
C LYS A 88 9.82 3.87 -15.75
N ASP A 89 10.12 4.34 -14.53
CA ASP A 89 11.47 4.31 -13.99
C ASP A 89 11.68 2.98 -13.24
N TYR A 90 12.43 2.05 -13.86
CA TYR A 90 12.70 0.75 -13.26
C TYR A 90 13.83 0.77 -12.22
N GLU A 91 14.65 1.82 -12.20
CA GLU A 91 15.86 1.89 -11.38
C GLU A 91 15.64 2.67 -10.08
N ASN A 92 14.75 3.68 -10.08
CA ASN A 92 14.40 4.49 -8.91
C ASN A 92 12.89 4.47 -8.62
N LYS A 93 12.37 3.31 -8.22
CA LYS A 93 10.96 3.18 -7.83
C LYS A 93 10.75 3.63 -6.39
N ASN A 94 10.19 4.82 -6.21
CA ASN A 94 9.44 5.12 -5.00
C ASN A 94 8.10 4.40 -5.11
N GLU A 95 7.94 3.31 -4.37
CA GLU A 95 6.72 2.51 -4.34
C GLU A 95 6.49 1.92 -2.96
N ILE A 96 5.24 1.62 -2.65
CA ILE A 96 4.86 0.79 -1.51
C ILE A 96 3.98 -0.36 -2.00
N VAL A 97 4.31 -1.57 -1.57
CA VAL A 97 3.65 -2.81 -1.94
C VAL A 97 3.17 -3.51 -0.67
N ILE A 98 1.88 -3.82 -0.61
CA ILE A 98 1.19 -4.22 0.61
C ILE A 98 0.34 -5.44 0.32
N SER A 99 0.46 -6.49 1.14
CA SER A 99 -0.56 -7.54 1.27
C SER A 99 -1.31 -7.35 2.58
N TYR A 100 -2.65 -7.36 2.53
CA TYR A 100 -3.48 -7.01 3.67
C TYR A 100 -4.80 -7.79 3.67
N LYS A 101 -5.43 -7.93 4.85
CA LYS A 101 -6.76 -8.53 4.96
C LYS A 101 -7.87 -7.48 4.90
N LYS A 102 -7.67 -6.33 5.55
CA LYS A 102 -8.66 -5.24 5.62
C LYS A 102 -8.04 -3.88 5.32
N MET A 103 -8.79 -3.04 4.62
CA MET A 103 -8.44 -1.65 4.32
C MET A 103 -9.58 -0.71 4.77
N GLU A 104 -9.22 0.39 5.40
CA GLU A 104 -10.13 1.43 5.87
C GLU A 104 -9.63 2.80 5.41
N PHE A 105 -10.48 3.56 4.73
CA PHE A 105 -10.18 4.94 4.34
C PHE A 105 -10.90 5.89 5.30
N LYS A 106 -10.15 6.77 5.95
CA LYS A 106 -10.68 7.85 6.78
C LYS A 106 -10.37 9.18 6.12
N ASN A 107 -11.37 10.04 6.09
CA ASN A 107 -11.22 11.43 5.70
C ASN A 107 -11.73 12.28 6.86
N ASN A 108 -10.97 13.28 7.30
CA ASN A 108 -11.41 14.20 8.36
C ASN A 108 -12.22 15.37 7.77
N ASN A 109 -13.21 15.07 6.92
CA ASN A 109 -14.20 16.04 6.44
C ASN A 109 -15.55 15.78 7.10
#